data_AF-A0A0Q9SUA0-F1
#
_entry.id   AF-A0A0Q9SUA0-F1
#
_cell.length_a   1.000
_cell.length_b   1.000
_cell.length_c   1.000
_cell.angle_alpha   90.00
_cell.angle_beta   90.00
_cell.angle_gamma   90.00
#
_symmetry.space_group_name_H-M   'P 1'
#
loop_
_entity.id
_entity.type
_entity.pdbx_description
1 polymer ?
#
loop_
_entity_poly.entity_id
_entity_poly.type
_entity_poly.pdbx_seq_one_letter_code
_entity_poly.pdbx_strand_id
1 'polypeptide(L)'
;MGTQAHDPEDQTVRQYRFLLRTAPLDALQAAHQEALDHLDDSQCALVLAAVRDGLVAGQRLAPGDTGAIARLVSIGERRDPRAFLDACDPTVLHALADAVNQAEAAFGLFSGYAAWDGSDPAPRESGVDHGGDGAQEAIGVQVNTARELARIHAAQTGVGAGGLGF
;
A
#
# COMPACT_ATOMS: atom_id res chain seq x y z
N MET A 1 -5.17 -35.01 18.07
CA MET A 1 -5.52 -33.67 17.54
C MET A 1 -4.28 -32.80 17.58
N GLY A 2 -4.03 -32.03 16.51
CA GLY A 2 -3.16 -30.84 16.56
C GLY A 2 -1.74 -31.03 16.05
N THR A 3 -1.51 -30.59 14.80
CA THR A 3 -0.68 -29.43 14.44
C THR A 3 -0.89 -29.20 12.95
N GLN A 4 -1.87 -28.36 12.61
CA GLN A 4 -1.96 -27.79 11.27
C GLN A 4 -0.73 -26.88 11.15
N ALA A 5 0.27 -27.31 10.38
CA ALA A 5 1.38 -26.44 10.02
C ALA A 5 0.75 -25.19 9.41
N HIS A 6 0.95 -24.04 10.04
CA HIS A 6 0.66 -22.77 9.40
C HIS A 6 1.70 -22.69 8.27
N ASP A 7 1.25 -22.89 7.03
CA ASP A 7 2.10 -22.65 5.88
C ASP A 7 2.73 -21.26 6.07
N PRO A 8 4.07 -21.14 6.05
CA PRO A 8 4.69 -19.84 6.19
C PRO A 8 4.16 -18.95 5.09
N GLU A 9 3.56 -17.81 5.46
CA GLU A 9 3.10 -16.80 4.52
C GLU A 9 4.20 -16.52 3.49
N ASP A 10 3.81 -16.46 2.22
CA ASP A 10 4.74 -16.15 1.14
C ASP A 10 5.45 -14.81 1.41
N GLN A 11 6.78 -14.85 1.43
CA GLN A 11 7.61 -13.71 1.81
C GLN A 11 7.44 -12.52 0.86
N THR A 12 7.22 -12.78 -0.43
CA THR A 12 7.01 -11.77 -1.46
C THR A 12 5.70 -11.02 -1.21
N VAL A 13 4.62 -11.76 -0.95
CA VAL A 13 3.31 -11.19 -0.63
C VAL A 13 3.36 -10.44 0.71
N ARG A 14 4.08 -10.95 1.72
CA ARG A 14 4.26 -10.27 3.01
C ARG A 14 4.97 -8.92 2.84
N GLN A 15 6.03 -8.88 2.03
CA GLN A 15 6.74 -7.64 1.69
C GLN A 15 5.84 -6.63 1.00
N TYR A 16 5.07 -7.08 0.02
CA TYR A 16 4.12 -6.21 -0.67
C TYR A 16 3.04 -5.65 0.27
N ARG A 17 2.50 -6.48 1.18
CA ARG A 17 1.57 -6.03 2.22
C ARG A 17 2.16 -4.95 3.11
N PHE A 18 3.44 -5.06 3.48
CA PHE A 18 4.10 -3.99 4.23
C PHE A 18 4.06 -2.67 3.47
N LEU A 19 4.42 -2.67 2.17
CA LEU A 19 4.44 -1.46 1.34
C LEU A 19 3.06 -0.82 1.22
N LEU A 20 2.02 -1.63 1.01
CA LEU A 20 0.63 -1.16 1.00
C LEU A 20 0.26 -0.40 2.29
N ARG A 21 0.85 -0.78 3.42
CA ARG A 21 0.56 -0.18 4.74
C ARG A 21 1.46 0.99 5.08
N THR A 22 2.74 0.97 4.73
CA THR A 22 3.72 1.91 5.27
C THR A 22 4.26 2.90 4.24
N ALA A 23 4.24 2.57 2.95
CA ALA A 23 4.82 3.42 1.93
C ALA A 23 4.04 4.73 1.73
N PRO A 24 4.69 5.88 1.49
CA PRO A 24 4.00 7.08 1.05
C PRO A 24 3.15 6.80 -0.19
N LEU A 25 1.93 7.34 -0.23
CA LEU A 25 0.95 7.02 -1.28
C LEU A 25 1.47 7.28 -2.70
N ASP A 26 2.22 8.37 -2.89
CA ASP A 26 2.81 8.74 -4.19
C ASP A 26 3.88 7.72 -4.63
N ALA A 27 4.79 7.35 -3.72
CA ALA A 27 5.83 6.36 -3.99
C ALA A 27 5.23 4.96 -4.25
N LEU A 28 4.17 4.59 -3.52
CA LEU A 28 3.46 3.34 -3.74
C LEU A 28 2.79 3.32 -5.13
N GLN A 29 2.18 4.42 -5.55
CA GLN A 29 1.60 4.54 -6.89
C GLN A 29 2.67 4.45 -7.98
N ALA A 30 3.81 5.11 -7.79
CA ALA A 30 4.92 5.04 -8.72
C ALA A 30 5.46 3.60 -8.85
N ALA A 31 5.66 2.89 -7.73
CA ALA A 31 6.10 1.50 -7.72
C ALA A 31 5.09 0.57 -8.41
N HIS A 32 3.79 0.75 -8.19
CA HIS A 32 2.76 0.00 -8.93
C HIS A 32 2.76 0.30 -10.42
N GLN A 33 2.92 1.56 -10.81
CA GLN A 33 2.94 1.93 -12.22
C GLN A 33 4.13 1.30 -12.94
N GLU A 34 5.33 1.37 -12.35
CA GLU A 34 6.54 0.71 -12.86
C GLU A 34 6.34 -0.81 -12.96
N ALA A 35 5.80 -1.43 -11.90
CA ALA A 35 5.52 -2.86 -11.89
C ALA A 35 4.53 -3.27 -13.00
N LEU A 36 3.47 -2.49 -13.21
CA LEU A 36 2.47 -2.76 -14.25
C LEU A 36 3.02 -2.57 -15.67
N ASP A 37 3.98 -1.65 -15.88
CA ASP A 37 4.65 -1.47 -17.17
C ASP A 37 5.54 -2.68 -17.53
N HIS A 38 6.05 -3.39 -16.51
CA HIS A 38 6.86 -4.60 -16.67
C HIS A 38 6.06 -5.90 -16.79
N LEU A 39 4.76 -5.89 -16.49
CA LEU A 39 3.91 -7.07 -16.62
C LEU A 39 3.46 -7.28 -18.07
N ASP A 40 3.32 -8.55 -18.48
CA ASP A 40 2.72 -8.89 -19.77
C ASP A 40 1.23 -8.50 -19.82
N ASP A 41 0.70 -8.22 -21.02
CA ASP A 41 -0.71 -7.85 -21.24
C ASP A 41 -1.71 -8.81 -20.58
N SER A 42 -1.41 -10.10 -20.57
CA SER A 42 -2.27 -11.13 -19.95
C SER A 42 -2.31 -11.00 -18.43
N GLN A 43 -1.17 -10.68 -17.80
CA GLN A 43 -1.09 -10.48 -16.34
C GLN A 43 -1.75 -9.14 -15.97
N CYS A 44 -1.54 -8.09 -16.76
CA CYS A 44 -2.18 -6.80 -16.54
C CYS A 44 -3.71 -6.89 -16.66
N ALA A 45 -4.22 -7.69 -17.60
CA ALA A 45 -5.67 -7.95 -17.72
C ALA A 45 -6.24 -8.64 -16.48
N LEU A 46 -5.50 -9.55 -15.85
CA LEU A 46 -5.92 -10.22 -14.61
C LEU A 46 -5.87 -9.27 -13.40
N VAL A 47 -4.83 -8.44 -13.28
CA VAL A 47 -4.78 -7.39 -12.26
C VAL A 47 -5.97 -6.44 -12.41
N LEU A 48 -6.28 -6.02 -13.64
CA LEU A 48 -7.43 -5.18 -13.92
C LEU A 48 -8.76 -5.86 -13.54
N ALA A 49 -8.90 -7.15 -13.78
CA ALA A 49 -10.08 -7.91 -13.34
C ALA A 49 -10.22 -7.89 -11.80
N ALA A 50 -9.12 -8.12 -11.08
CA ALA A 50 -9.09 -8.06 -9.61
C ALA A 50 -9.42 -6.65 -9.07
N VAL A 51 -8.91 -5.58 -9.71
CA VAL A 51 -9.26 -4.20 -9.34
C VAL A 51 -10.75 -3.92 -9.53
N ARG A 52 -11.35 -4.44 -10.60
CA ARG A 52 -12.78 -4.28 -10.86
C ARG A 52 -13.65 -5.06 -9.88
N ASP A 53 -13.18 -6.23 -9.44
CA ASP A 53 -13.89 -7.07 -8.48
C ASP A 53 -13.80 -6.50 -7.05
N GLY A 54 -12.58 -6.19 -6.59
CA GLY A 54 -12.33 -5.81 -5.20
C GLY A 54 -12.52 -4.32 -4.89
N LEU A 55 -12.35 -3.42 -5.86
CA LEU A 55 -12.25 -1.98 -5.57
C LEU A 55 -13.28 -1.10 -6.28
N VAL A 56 -13.59 -1.37 -7.54
CA VAL A 56 -14.46 -0.49 -8.36
C VAL A 56 -15.35 -1.24 -9.34
N ALA A 57 -16.66 -1.15 -9.14
CA ALA A 57 -17.64 -1.54 -10.15
C ALA A 57 -17.89 -0.40 -11.15
N GLY A 58 -17.81 -0.69 -12.46
CA GLY A 58 -18.32 0.18 -13.52
C GLY A 58 -17.35 1.17 -14.18
N GLN A 59 -16.09 1.25 -13.73
CA GLN A 59 -15.08 2.09 -14.37
C GLN A 59 -14.56 1.44 -15.67
N ARG A 60 -14.58 2.16 -16.80
CA ARG A 60 -14.07 1.67 -18.08
C ARG A 60 -12.56 1.91 -18.19
N LEU A 61 -11.79 0.98 -17.63
CA LEU A 61 -10.31 0.94 -17.72
C LEU A 61 -9.86 -0.04 -18.80
N ALA A 62 -8.77 0.24 -19.50
CA ALA A 62 -8.07 -0.70 -20.35
C ALA A 62 -6.79 -1.21 -19.65
N PRO A 63 -6.24 -2.38 -20.05
CA PRO A 63 -4.98 -2.89 -19.50
C PRO A 63 -3.80 -1.91 -19.61
N GLY A 64 -3.80 -1.04 -20.63
CA GLY A 64 -2.76 -0.02 -20.82
C GLY A 64 -2.87 1.20 -19.90
N ASP A 65 -3.95 1.35 -19.11
CA ASP A 65 -4.13 2.47 -18.19
C ASP A 65 -3.38 2.25 -16.86
N THR A 66 -2.08 1.89 -16.93
CA THR A 66 -1.27 1.45 -15.78
C THR A 66 -1.26 2.46 -14.64
N GLY A 67 -1.14 3.76 -14.92
CA GLY A 67 -1.21 4.81 -13.90
C GLY A 67 -2.58 4.91 -13.21
N ALA A 68 -3.68 4.68 -13.94
CA ALA A 68 -5.02 4.68 -13.36
C ALA A 68 -5.24 3.44 -12.47
N ILE A 69 -4.77 2.28 -12.93
CA ILE A 69 -4.80 1.02 -12.18
C ILE A 69 -3.97 1.17 -10.89
N ALA A 70 -2.73 1.66 -10.98
CA ALA A 70 -1.82 1.88 -9.85
C ALA A 70 -2.46 2.79 -8.78
N ARG A 71 -3.07 3.89 -9.22
CA ARG A 71 -3.80 4.80 -8.34
C ARG A 71 -4.98 4.13 -7.66
N LEU A 72 -5.77 3.35 -8.39
CA LEU A 72 -6.93 2.65 -7.84
C LEU A 72 -6.54 1.60 -6.82
N VAL A 73 -5.55 0.75 -7.12
CA VAL A 73 -5.02 -0.24 -6.16
C VAL A 73 -4.55 0.47 -4.89
N SER A 74 -3.73 1.52 -5.03
CA SER A 74 -3.14 2.22 -3.89
C SER A 74 -4.19 2.92 -3.02
N ILE A 75 -5.19 3.58 -3.60
CA ILE A 75 -6.26 4.25 -2.84
C ILE A 75 -7.25 3.22 -2.27
N GLY A 76 -7.54 2.17 -3.04
CA GLY A 76 -8.44 1.09 -2.66
C GLY A 76 -7.94 0.38 -1.41
N GLU A 77 -6.70 -0.11 -1.43
CA GLU A 77 -6.07 -0.78 -0.28
C GLU A 77 -5.90 0.13 0.94
N ARG A 78 -5.80 1.45 0.74
CA ARG A 78 -5.80 2.42 1.85
C ARG A 78 -7.18 2.56 2.49
N ARG A 79 -8.24 2.39 1.71
CA ARG A 79 -9.63 2.56 2.15
C ARG A 79 -10.21 1.29 2.74
N ASP A 80 -10.00 0.16 2.05
CA ASP A 80 -10.45 -1.16 2.46
C ASP A 80 -9.26 -2.14 2.39
N PRO A 81 -8.55 -2.29 3.52
CA PRO A 81 -7.40 -3.16 3.62
C PRO A 81 -7.70 -4.61 3.21
N ARG A 82 -6.84 -5.17 2.35
CA ARG A 82 -6.91 -6.53 1.76
C ARG A 82 -7.97 -6.76 0.69
N ALA A 83 -8.86 -5.80 0.41
CA ALA A 83 -9.90 -5.97 -0.61
C ALA A 83 -9.35 -6.39 -1.98
N PHE A 84 -8.26 -5.76 -2.43
CA PHE A 84 -7.62 -6.12 -3.69
C PHE A 84 -6.84 -7.43 -3.55
N LEU A 85 -6.15 -7.65 -2.41
CA LEU A 85 -5.38 -8.87 -2.17
C LEU A 85 -6.26 -10.13 -2.17
N ASP A 86 -7.44 -10.05 -1.56
CA ASP A 86 -8.39 -11.17 -1.47
C ASP A 86 -9.14 -11.41 -2.79
N ALA A 87 -9.29 -10.38 -3.65
CA ALA A 87 -9.92 -10.49 -4.97
C ALA A 87 -8.93 -10.92 -6.09
N CYS A 88 -7.62 -10.78 -5.86
CA CYS A 88 -6.60 -11.08 -6.85
C CYS A 88 -6.27 -12.58 -6.87
N ASP A 89 -6.13 -13.15 -8.08
CA ASP A 89 -5.63 -14.51 -8.24
C ASP A 89 -4.24 -14.65 -7.58
N PRO A 90 -3.96 -15.71 -6.80
CA PRO A 90 -2.72 -15.82 -6.03
C PRO A 90 -1.45 -15.84 -6.91
N THR A 91 -1.52 -16.38 -8.13
CA THR A 91 -0.38 -16.40 -9.05
C THR A 91 -0.09 -14.99 -9.57
N VAL A 92 -1.15 -14.26 -9.91
CA VAL A 92 -1.07 -12.87 -10.39
C VAL A 92 -0.64 -11.94 -9.27
N LEU A 93 -1.17 -12.15 -8.06
CA LEU A 93 -0.80 -11.40 -6.87
C LEU A 93 0.69 -11.59 -6.57
N HIS A 94 1.20 -12.81 -6.62
CA HIS A 94 2.63 -13.05 -6.42
C HIS A 94 3.48 -12.36 -7.48
N ALA A 95 3.08 -12.43 -8.76
CA ALA A 95 3.81 -11.77 -9.85
C ALA A 95 3.82 -10.23 -9.69
N LEU A 96 2.68 -9.63 -9.35
CA LEU A 96 2.59 -8.20 -9.07
C LEU A 96 3.39 -7.81 -7.82
N ALA A 97 3.31 -8.61 -6.75
CA ALA A 97 4.05 -8.38 -5.53
C ALA A 97 5.56 -8.41 -5.78
N ASP A 98 6.06 -9.39 -6.54
CA ASP A 98 7.47 -9.47 -6.94
C ASP A 98 7.89 -8.24 -7.77
N ALA A 99 7.08 -7.83 -8.75
CA ALA A 99 7.37 -6.67 -9.58
C ALA A 99 7.38 -5.36 -8.78
N VAL A 100 6.42 -5.17 -7.87
CA VAL A 100 6.39 -3.99 -6.96
C VAL A 100 7.62 -4.03 -6.05
N ASN A 101 7.92 -5.18 -5.44
CA ASN A 101 9.09 -5.41 -4.58
C ASN A 101 10.42 -5.10 -5.30
N GLN A 102 10.49 -5.30 -6.61
CA GLN A 102 11.67 -4.92 -7.38
C GLN A 102 11.69 -3.40 -7.65
N ALA A 103 10.53 -2.80 -7.91
CA ALA A 103 10.40 -1.37 -8.18
C ALA A 103 10.68 -0.48 -6.96
N GLU A 104 10.36 -0.89 -5.71
CA GLU A 104 10.65 0.01 -4.58
C GLU A 104 12.13 0.18 -4.25
N ALA A 105 13.02 -0.63 -4.81
CA ALA A 105 14.46 -0.49 -4.60
C ALA A 105 14.95 0.94 -4.91
N ALA A 106 14.28 1.63 -5.85
CA ALA A 106 14.54 3.03 -6.20
C ALA A 106 14.07 4.06 -5.14
N PHE A 107 13.20 3.66 -4.22
CA PHE A 107 12.50 4.55 -3.27
C PHE A 107 12.83 4.27 -1.80
N GLY A 108 13.46 3.14 -1.48
CA GLY A 108 13.89 2.80 -0.11
C GLY A 108 12.73 2.50 0.84
N LEU A 109 11.61 1.97 0.33
CA LEU A 109 10.35 1.86 1.07
C LEU A 109 10.38 0.81 2.19
N PHE A 110 11.31 -0.16 2.18
CA PHE A 110 11.42 -1.20 3.22
C PHE A 110 11.99 -0.76 4.58
N SER A 111 12.20 0.53 4.76
CA SER A 111 12.61 1.07 6.05
C SER A 111 11.57 0.72 7.14
N GLY A 112 11.97 -0.12 8.10
CA GLY A 112 11.10 -0.59 9.20
C GLY A 112 10.44 -1.95 8.99
N TYR A 113 10.66 -2.63 7.86
CA TYR A 113 10.07 -3.95 7.59
C TYR A 113 10.38 -4.99 8.68
N ALA A 114 11.63 -5.03 9.16
CA ALA A 114 12.05 -5.99 10.18
C ALA A 114 11.33 -5.84 11.54
N ALA A 115 10.76 -4.66 11.81
CA ALA A 115 10.01 -4.38 13.03
C ALA A 115 8.49 -4.51 12.83
N TRP A 116 8.02 -4.73 11.61
CA TRP A 116 6.59 -4.83 11.31
C TRP A 116 6.05 -6.20 11.74
N ASP A 117 4.94 -6.17 12.49
CA ASP A 117 4.31 -7.35 13.09
C ASP A 117 3.53 -8.20 12.06
N GLY A 118 3.28 -7.67 10.87
CA GLY A 118 2.53 -8.34 9.81
C GLY A 118 1.01 -8.19 9.91
N SER A 119 0.52 -7.41 10.86
CA SER A 119 -0.91 -7.22 11.08
C SER A 119 -1.51 -6.28 10.05
N ASP A 120 -2.66 -6.66 9.50
CA ASP A 120 -3.49 -5.78 8.70
C ASP A 120 -4.53 -5.08 9.60
N PRO A 121 -4.81 -3.78 9.43
CA PRO A 121 -5.92 -3.15 10.14
C PRO A 121 -7.25 -3.82 9.75
N ALA A 122 -8.20 -3.88 10.69
CA ALA A 122 -9.51 -4.44 10.40
C ALA A 122 -10.16 -3.69 9.21
N PRO A 123 -10.81 -4.40 8.26
CA PRO A 123 -11.59 -3.76 7.22
C PRO A 123 -12.57 -2.78 7.83
N ARG A 124 -12.83 -1.66 7.14
CA ARG A 124 -13.85 -0.74 7.63
C ARG A 124 -15.16 -1.50 7.56
N GLU A 125 -15.87 -1.63 8.68
CA GLU A 125 -17.20 -2.21 8.69
C GLU A 125 -18.01 -1.47 7.62
N SER A 126 -18.43 -2.20 6.57
CA SER A 126 -19.25 -1.64 5.50
C SER A 126 -20.61 -1.35 6.13
N GLY A 127 -20.72 -0.19 6.77
CA GLY A 127 -21.97 0.36 7.23
C GLY A 127 -22.83 0.48 6.00
N VAL A 128 -23.84 -0.38 5.91
CA VAL A 128 -24.88 -0.29 4.90
C VAL A 128 -25.55 1.07 5.12
N ASP A 129 -25.11 2.09 4.37
CA ASP A 129 -25.74 3.40 4.32
C ASP A 129 -27.08 3.23 3.61
N HIS A 130 -28.09 2.81 4.37
CA HIS A 130 -29.48 3.04 4.00
C HIS A 130 -29.74 4.53 4.19
N GLY A 131 -29.54 5.28 3.12
CA GLY A 131 -29.56 6.73 3.14
C GLY A 131 -30.82 7.36 3.77
N GLY A 132 -30.58 8.49 4.43
CA GLY A 132 -31.55 9.56 4.64
C GLY A 132 -32.03 9.74 6.09
N ASP A 133 -31.29 10.51 6.89
CA ASP A 133 -31.80 11.74 7.55
C ASP A 133 -30.63 12.47 8.23
N GLY A 134 -30.59 13.80 8.13
CA GLY A 134 -29.41 14.60 8.47
C GLY A 134 -29.15 14.77 9.96
N ALA A 135 -27.87 14.76 10.35
CA ALA A 135 -27.37 15.53 11.48
C ALA A 135 -25.84 15.69 11.39
N GLN A 136 -25.46 16.94 11.21
CA GLN A 136 -24.14 17.54 11.39
C GLN A 136 -23.57 17.23 12.78
N GLU A 137 -22.32 16.76 12.88
CA GLU A 137 -21.31 17.25 13.87
C GLU A 137 -19.97 16.49 13.73
N ALA A 138 -18.91 17.29 13.56
CA ALA A 138 -17.52 17.11 14.00
C ALA A 138 -16.86 15.72 13.97
N ILE A 139 -15.75 15.61 13.22
CA ILE A 139 -14.44 15.35 13.82
C ILE A 139 -13.30 15.85 12.92
N GLY A 140 -12.74 16.99 13.29
CA GLY A 140 -11.34 17.26 13.02
C GLY A 140 -10.46 16.35 13.90
N VAL A 141 -9.20 16.23 13.49
CA VAL A 141 -8.06 15.51 14.12
C VAL A 141 -7.74 14.18 13.43
N GLN A 142 -6.77 14.26 12.51
CA GLN A 142 -5.66 13.30 12.32
C GLN A 142 -4.75 13.77 11.17
N VAL A 143 -4.14 14.95 11.30
CA VAL A 143 -3.15 15.44 10.30
C VAL A 143 -1.81 15.81 10.96
N ASN A 144 -1.66 15.66 12.28
CA ASN A 144 -0.48 16.22 12.98
C ASN A 144 0.60 15.21 13.40
N THR A 145 0.36 13.90 13.39
CA THR A 145 1.36 12.95 13.94
C THR A 145 2.56 12.73 13.01
N ALA A 146 2.35 12.70 11.69
CA ALA A 146 3.44 12.45 10.73
C ALA A 146 4.42 13.63 10.61
N ARG A 147 3.94 14.86 10.79
CA ARG A 147 4.77 16.08 10.70
C ARG A 147 5.55 16.35 11.99
N GLU A 148 5.07 15.87 13.13
CA GLU A 148 5.76 15.99 14.43
C GLU A 148 7.04 15.12 14.47
N LEU A 149 6.98 13.90 13.92
CA LEU A 149 8.13 12.97 13.88
C LEU A 149 9.28 13.47 12.99
N ALA A 150 8.96 14.20 11.91
CA ALA A 150 9.97 14.79 11.03
C ALA A 150 10.74 15.96 11.69
N ARG A 151 10.13 16.69 12.63
CA ARG A 151 10.82 17.77 13.37
C ARG A 151 11.80 17.25 14.41
N ILE A 152 11.46 16.14 15.07
CA ILE A 152 12.29 15.57 16.15
C ILE A 152 13.61 15.02 15.57
N HIS A 153 13.62 14.53 14.33
CA HIS A 153 14.86 14.04 13.70
C HIS A 153 15.79 15.16 13.22
N ALA A 154 15.26 16.29 12.72
CA ALA A 154 16.06 17.39 12.22
C ALA A 154 16.78 18.21 13.32
N ALA A 155 16.35 18.09 14.58
CA ALA A 155 16.97 18.78 15.72
C ALA A 155 18.18 18.03 16.30
N GLN A 156 18.42 16.77 15.92
CA GLN A 156 19.50 15.95 16.49
C GLN A 156 20.81 15.99 15.68
N THR A 157 20.79 16.52 14.45
CA THR A 157 21.95 16.54 13.55
C THR A 157 22.70 17.88 13.47
N GLY A 158 22.40 18.83 14.37
CA GLY A 158 23.00 20.17 14.34
C GLY A 158 23.55 20.61 15.68
N VAL A 159 24.74 20.14 16.08
CA VAL A 159 25.66 20.88 16.98
C VAL A 159 27.06 20.24 16.94
N GLY A 160 28.06 21.04 16.60
CA GLY A 160 29.47 20.65 16.56
C GLY A 160 30.33 21.72 15.89
N ALA A 161 30.47 22.86 16.56
CA ALA A 161 31.21 24.04 16.12
C ALA A 161 32.71 23.99 16.52
N GLY A 162 33.55 24.66 15.72
CA GLY A 162 34.87 25.23 16.10
C GLY A 162 36.05 24.25 16.08
N GLY A 163 37.28 24.56 15.66
CA GLY A 163 37.97 25.81 15.36
C GLY A 163 39.48 25.62 15.68
N LEU A 164 40.34 26.55 15.22
CA LEU A 164 41.79 26.73 15.50
C LEU A 164 42.72 25.82 14.66
N GLY A 165 43.70 26.28 13.88
CA GLY A 165 44.50 27.51 13.90
C GLY A 165 45.97 27.11 14.08
N PHE A 166 46.82 27.26 13.05
CA PHE A 166 48.28 27.45 13.09
C PHE A 166 48.75 27.99 11.74
#